data_AF-A0A914D8B2-F1
#
_entry.id   AF-A0A914D8B2-F1
#
_cell.length_a   1.000
_cell.length_b   1.000
_cell.length_c   1.000
_cell.angle_alpha   90.00
_cell.angle_beta   90.00
_cell.angle_gamma   90.00
#
_symmetry.space_group_name_H-M   'P 1'
#
loop_
_entity.id
_entity.type
_entity.pdbx_description
1 polymer ?
#
loop_
_entity_poly.entity_id
_entity_poly.type
_entity_poly.pdbx_seq_one_letter_code
_entity_poly.pdbx_strand_id
1 'polypeptide(L)'
;MSNTSHTRSPQKNINEDCLYVNIFADRRCNSKQPCPVIHYIHGGGYYYDSAVMFNETFIIEKYASEGVVFVVPAYRLGVFGFLDLGDDNLVPRNLGLHDIVYGIKWVRREIKRFGGDPKKITLMGNSVGASTILYLSVAPGVPKGLWSQVIISSGVNEMDTTIGNINITYQILDLAGCLHANRTKNSTQANRELTKRETVQCLRQVDAMDLLNYQRQLEDENEDAKFRGVSIDGPIFHGKGFYELLNRWKAVPSIIGSTKCEFSSNDSPMANVCAEYPKYFNYTSEAVFEACIAHYSNISDETLSFSADPIHAEVYQDARVITQRGGKAFVYSFDQENHTYHSNDVTFIMGIHLPENWTVEEKLMAKYFPEMIRRFVKTGQPDKDWKPMDNKTGKNYFVLDFSTYQETTFGPYLVEEPYYEEAAQFWLYDLAKVEAQAHQNNITPLVSKTLPFFSLRSIVLNETDEYNDIEQDLESLTDLENFSLIEKLDDEDESVNEAWGPFWVSLSLSVILAAIILVMVVSRVIYRFKNTKGYYYNDDPGFFTESTKIVTMNGPKYYS
;
A
#
# COMPACT_ATOMS: atom_id res chain seq x y z
N MET A 1 4.71 1.75 12.98
CA MET A 1 6.07 1.48 13.49
C MET A 1 6.66 0.32 12.74
N SER A 2 7.85 0.46 12.18
CA SER A 2 8.88 -0.57 12.29
C SER A 2 10.26 0.01 11.96
N ASN A 3 11.27 -0.45 12.68
CA ASN A 3 12.69 -0.18 12.44
C ASN A 3 13.35 -1.56 12.54
N THR A 4 13.58 -2.22 11.42
CA THR A 4 14.25 -3.53 11.38
C THR A 4 15.75 -3.36 11.53
N SER A 5 16.46 -4.44 11.86
CA SER A 5 17.92 -4.48 11.96
C SER A 5 18.64 -4.06 10.66
N HIS A 6 17.92 -3.96 9.54
CA HIS A 6 18.47 -3.69 8.22
C HIS A 6 18.14 -2.31 7.62
N THR A 7 17.37 -1.44 8.29
CA THR A 7 17.12 -0.12 7.70
C THR A 7 18.34 0.79 7.82
N ARG A 8 18.71 1.42 6.71
CA ARG A 8 19.76 2.46 6.66
C ARG A 8 19.26 3.82 7.18
N SER A 9 17.97 3.92 7.50
CA SER A 9 17.29 5.16 7.93
C SER A 9 16.57 4.96 9.28
N PRO A 10 17.32 4.77 10.39
CA PRO A 10 16.72 4.48 11.69
C PRO A 10 15.81 5.61 12.15
N GLN A 11 14.57 5.26 12.50
CA GLN A 11 13.58 6.22 12.96
C GLN A 11 13.91 6.68 14.39
N LYS A 12 14.00 8.00 14.60
CA LYS A 12 14.34 8.60 15.91
C LYS A 12 13.27 8.34 16.98
N ASN A 13 12.00 8.29 16.58
CA ASN A 13 10.85 8.06 17.46
C ASN A 13 9.98 6.95 16.88
N ILE A 14 9.61 5.99 17.71
CA ILE A 14 8.81 4.80 17.35
C ILE A 14 7.64 4.74 18.35
N ASN A 15 6.38 4.75 17.87
CA ASN A 15 5.18 4.70 18.72
C ASN A 15 3.97 4.02 18.01
N GLU A 16 3.16 3.24 18.73
CA GLU A 16 1.93 2.60 18.19
C GLU A 16 0.89 3.61 17.73
N ASP A 17 0.84 4.77 18.38
CA ASP A 17 0.17 5.94 17.86
C ASP A 17 0.98 6.50 16.67
N CYS A 18 0.77 5.89 15.50
CA CYS A 18 1.47 6.24 14.27
C CYS A 18 0.55 6.51 13.07
N LEU A 19 -0.78 6.37 13.19
CA LEU A 19 -1.71 6.54 12.07
C LEU A 19 -1.98 8.02 11.77
N TYR A 20 -0.93 8.69 11.30
CA TYR A 20 -0.90 10.09 10.89
C TYR A 20 -0.79 10.22 9.36
N VAL A 21 -1.07 11.42 8.86
CA VAL A 21 -0.98 11.75 7.44
C VAL A 21 -0.21 13.05 7.23
N ASN A 22 0.78 13.00 6.35
CA ASN A 22 1.52 14.18 5.90
C ASN A 22 0.89 14.72 4.62
N ILE A 23 0.62 16.03 4.56
CA ILE A 23 0.02 16.69 3.38
C ILE A 23 0.87 17.88 2.99
N PHE A 24 1.35 17.87 1.75
CA PHE A 24 2.12 18.96 1.14
C PHE A 24 1.25 19.60 0.06
N ALA A 25 0.91 20.87 0.25
CA ALA A 25 0.04 21.63 -0.65
C ALA A 25 0.49 23.08 -0.75
N ASP A 26 0.37 23.66 -1.95
CA ASP A 26 0.63 25.07 -2.21
C ASP A 26 -0.68 25.88 -2.13
N ARG A 27 -0.59 27.15 -1.73
CA ARG A 27 -1.75 28.06 -1.60
C ARG A 27 -2.52 28.26 -2.92
N ARG A 28 -1.88 28.01 -4.06
CA ARG A 28 -2.52 28.01 -5.38
C ARG A 28 -3.59 26.92 -5.50
N CYS A 29 -3.41 25.78 -4.84
CA CYS A 29 -4.41 24.72 -4.77
C CYS A 29 -5.53 25.15 -3.81
N ASN A 30 -6.74 25.34 -4.34
CA ASN A 30 -7.88 25.80 -3.53
C ASN A 30 -9.21 25.27 -4.07
N SER A 31 -10.30 25.56 -3.35
CA SER A 31 -11.63 25.04 -3.69
C SER A 31 -12.17 25.47 -5.06
N LYS A 32 -11.69 26.59 -5.63
CA LYS A 32 -12.06 27.07 -6.97
C LYS A 32 -11.18 26.49 -8.07
N GLN A 33 -9.93 26.15 -7.74
CA GLN A 33 -8.95 25.55 -8.64
C GLN A 33 -8.29 24.37 -7.91
N PRO A 34 -9.00 23.24 -7.78
CA PRO A 34 -8.48 22.10 -7.04
C PRO A 34 -7.37 21.42 -7.85
N CYS A 35 -6.28 21.08 -7.16
CA CYS A 35 -5.13 20.40 -7.76
C CYS A 35 -5.31 18.88 -7.71
N PRO A 36 -4.74 18.12 -8.67
CA PRO A 36 -4.73 16.66 -8.54
C PRO A 36 -3.88 16.23 -7.34
N VAL A 37 -4.16 15.03 -6.84
CA VAL A 37 -3.62 14.51 -5.58
C VAL A 37 -2.79 13.26 -5.85
N ILE A 38 -1.56 13.22 -5.36
CA ILE A 38 -0.78 11.99 -5.25
C ILE A 38 -0.95 11.46 -3.82
N HIS A 39 -1.39 10.20 -3.70
CA HIS A 39 -1.43 9.46 -2.45
C HIS A 39 -0.34 8.39 -2.49
N TYR A 40 0.75 8.63 -1.76
CA TYR A 40 1.94 7.80 -1.82
C TYR A 40 1.93 6.70 -0.75
N ILE A 41 2.16 5.46 -1.15
CA ILE A 41 2.27 4.30 -0.27
C ILE A 41 3.73 3.85 -0.30
N HIS A 42 4.43 4.01 0.83
CA HIS A 42 5.85 3.68 0.91
C HIS A 42 6.08 2.16 0.88
N GLY A 43 7.25 1.76 0.36
CA GLY A 43 7.76 0.39 0.43
C GLY A 43 8.27 -0.02 1.83
N GLY A 44 9.24 -0.92 1.88
CA GLY A 44 9.86 -1.38 3.13
C GLY A 44 9.42 -2.78 3.58
N GLY A 45 9.09 -3.67 2.64
CA GLY A 45 8.78 -5.08 2.90
C GLY A 45 7.53 -5.37 3.74
N TYR A 46 6.76 -4.35 4.14
CA TYR A 46 5.72 -4.36 5.18
C TYR A 46 6.23 -4.47 6.62
N TYR A 47 7.55 -4.51 6.82
CA TYR A 47 8.16 -4.65 8.14
C TYR A 47 9.21 -3.58 8.42
N TYR A 48 9.46 -2.56 7.58
CA TYR A 48 10.27 -1.37 7.89
C TYR A 48 9.87 -0.14 7.05
N ASP A 49 10.68 0.92 7.14
CA ASP A 49 10.46 2.26 6.57
C ASP A 49 9.33 3.06 7.24
N SER A 50 9.04 4.25 6.71
CA SER A 50 8.22 5.24 7.40
C SER A 50 7.71 6.34 6.48
N ALA A 51 6.51 6.85 6.77
CA ALA A 51 5.92 8.01 6.10
C ALA A 51 6.73 9.32 6.28
N VAL A 52 7.70 9.38 7.20
CA VAL A 52 8.52 10.58 7.48
C VAL A 52 9.99 10.45 7.06
N MET A 53 10.35 9.41 6.30
CA MET A 53 11.74 9.23 5.82
C MET A 53 12.09 10.09 4.59
N PHE A 54 11.11 10.74 3.98
CA PHE A 54 11.26 11.43 2.70
C PHE A 54 11.68 12.88 2.87
N ASN A 55 12.38 13.41 1.87
CA ASN A 55 12.82 14.81 1.87
C ASN A 55 11.62 15.74 1.57
N GLU A 56 11.10 16.38 2.61
CA GLU A 56 9.96 17.30 2.51
C GLU A 56 10.21 18.45 1.53
N THR A 57 11.42 19.04 1.53
CA THR A 57 11.80 20.11 0.62
C THR A 57 11.72 19.64 -0.83
N PHE A 58 12.22 18.44 -1.11
CA PHE A 58 12.12 17.85 -2.45
C PHE A 58 10.66 17.67 -2.88
N ILE A 59 9.80 17.14 -2.01
CA ILE A 59 8.37 16.96 -2.31
C ILE A 59 7.69 18.32 -2.58
N ILE A 60 8.00 19.33 -1.75
CA ILE A 60 7.45 20.68 -1.89
C ILE A 60 7.87 21.32 -3.20
N GLU A 61 9.16 21.27 -3.54
CA GLU A 61 9.70 21.88 -4.75
C GLU A 61 9.21 21.17 -6.02
N LYS A 62 9.19 19.83 -6.01
CA LYS A 62 8.91 19.02 -7.19
C LYS A 62 7.43 18.76 -7.42
N TYR A 63 6.55 18.90 -6.42
CA TYR A 63 5.11 18.62 -6.59
C TYR A 63 4.22 19.72 -6.05
N ALA A 64 4.33 20.08 -4.76
CA ALA A 64 3.41 21.04 -4.14
C ALA A 64 3.45 22.40 -4.86
N SER A 65 4.66 22.95 -5.04
CA SER A 65 4.92 24.20 -5.75
C SER A 65 4.62 24.14 -7.25
N GLU A 66 4.26 22.97 -7.76
CA GLU A 66 3.89 22.75 -9.15
C GLU A 66 2.40 22.41 -9.29
N GLY A 67 1.59 22.67 -8.26
CA GLY A 67 0.14 22.50 -8.31
C GLY A 67 -0.29 21.04 -8.25
N VAL A 68 0.36 20.24 -7.40
CA VAL A 68 -0.03 18.87 -7.06
C VAL A 68 -0.07 18.77 -5.54
N VAL A 69 -1.18 18.27 -4.98
CA VAL A 69 -1.22 17.97 -3.53
C VAL A 69 -0.59 16.60 -3.31
N PHE A 70 0.44 16.53 -2.49
CA PHE A 70 1.16 15.28 -2.20
C PHE A 70 0.83 14.80 -0.80
N VAL A 71 0.42 13.54 -0.66
CA VAL A 71 -0.02 12.95 0.61
C VAL A 71 0.77 11.69 0.92
N VAL A 72 1.34 11.62 2.12
CA VAL A 72 2.08 10.45 2.62
C VAL A 72 1.47 10.01 3.96
N PRO A 73 0.50 9.07 3.96
CA PRO A 73 -0.02 8.46 5.18
C PRO A 73 0.93 7.40 5.73
N ALA A 74 0.89 7.22 7.05
CA ALA A 74 1.51 6.08 7.72
C ALA A 74 0.53 4.90 7.82
N TYR A 75 1.07 3.68 7.83
CA TYR A 75 0.33 2.44 8.09
C TYR A 75 1.13 1.55 9.05
N ARG A 76 0.45 0.61 9.73
CA ARG A 76 1.14 -0.33 10.63
C ARG A 76 1.95 -1.35 9.84
N LEU A 77 3.09 -1.73 10.39
CA LEU A 77 4.08 -2.64 9.81
C LEU A 77 4.33 -3.82 10.77
N GLY A 78 4.98 -4.87 10.28
CA GLY A 78 5.42 -6.02 11.07
C GLY A 78 4.30 -6.65 11.90
N VAL A 79 4.63 -7.06 13.12
CA VAL A 79 3.70 -7.65 14.09
C VAL A 79 2.46 -6.79 14.36
N PHE A 80 2.56 -5.46 14.24
CA PHE A 80 1.42 -4.56 14.48
C PHE A 80 0.47 -4.46 13.27
N GLY A 81 0.97 -4.73 12.07
CA GLY A 81 0.21 -4.61 10.83
C GLY A 81 -0.27 -5.95 10.26
N PHE A 82 0.47 -7.03 10.50
CA PHE A 82 0.35 -8.27 9.72
C PHE A 82 0.38 -9.53 10.58
N LEU A 83 0.27 -9.40 11.91
CA LEU A 83 0.00 -10.54 12.79
C LEU A 83 -1.30 -11.25 12.40
N ASP A 84 -1.28 -12.58 12.43
CA ASP A 84 -2.37 -13.44 11.97
C ASP A 84 -2.58 -14.61 12.95
N LEU A 85 -3.75 -14.67 13.57
CA LEU A 85 -4.14 -15.73 14.51
C LEU A 85 -5.03 -16.81 13.89
N GLY A 86 -5.29 -16.73 12.58
CA GLY A 86 -6.20 -17.64 11.91
C GLY A 86 -7.69 -17.27 12.06
N ASP A 87 -8.01 -16.14 12.69
CA ASP A 87 -9.38 -15.83 13.14
C ASP A 87 -9.70 -14.31 13.11
N ASP A 88 -10.39 -13.88 12.05
CA ASP A 88 -10.74 -12.47 11.83
C ASP A 88 -11.70 -11.88 12.87
N ASN A 89 -12.43 -12.73 13.61
CA ASN A 89 -13.34 -12.26 14.67
C ASN A 89 -12.58 -11.81 15.93
N LEU A 90 -11.32 -12.25 16.08
CA LEU A 90 -10.46 -11.90 17.20
C LEU A 90 -9.51 -10.76 16.86
N VAL A 91 -8.75 -10.95 15.79
CA VAL A 91 -7.85 -9.94 15.22
C VAL A 91 -8.05 -9.98 13.72
N PRO A 92 -8.62 -8.93 13.11
CA PRO A 92 -8.74 -8.86 11.66
C PRO A 92 -7.37 -9.02 11.02
N ARG A 93 -7.25 -9.91 10.02
CA ARG A 93 -6.03 -10.00 9.22
C ARG A 93 -5.77 -8.71 8.45
N ASN A 94 -4.51 -8.49 8.08
CA ASN A 94 -4.08 -7.36 7.26
C ASN A 94 -4.42 -5.98 7.86
N LEU A 95 -4.21 -5.78 9.16
CA LEU A 95 -4.43 -4.50 9.82
C LEU A 95 -3.71 -3.33 9.11
N GLY A 96 -2.47 -3.54 8.65
CA GLY A 96 -1.72 -2.57 7.87
C GLY A 96 -2.40 -2.22 6.54
N LEU A 97 -2.97 -3.21 5.85
CA LEU A 97 -3.74 -2.98 4.61
C LEU A 97 -5.05 -2.24 4.91
N HIS A 98 -5.70 -2.54 6.03
CA HIS A 98 -6.88 -1.80 6.49
C HIS A 98 -6.55 -0.32 6.75
N ASP A 99 -5.38 -0.03 7.34
CA ASP A 99 -4.90 1.34 7.54
C ASP A 99 -4.74 2.07 6.20
N ILE A 100 -4.12 1.42 5.21
CA ILE A 100 -3.94 1.97 3.86
C ILE A 100 -5.29 2.27 3.21
N VAL A 101 -6.22 1.32 3.22
CA VAL A 101 -7.57 1.50 2.66
C VAL A 101 -8.32 2.64 3.37
N TYR A 102 -8.19 2.73 4.69
CA TYR A 102 -8.80 3.80 5.47
C TYR A 102 -8.15 5.16 5.15
N GLY A 103 -6.83 5.22 5.02
CA GLY A 103 -6.09 6.41 4.59
C GLY A 103 -6.57 6.93 3.24
N ILE A 104 -6.74 6.05 2.24
CA ILE A 104 -7.27 6.42 0.92
C ILE A 104 -8.70 6.99 1.05
N LYS A 105 -9.58 6.33 1.83
CA LYS A 105 -10.95 6.80 2.08
C LYS A 105 -10.97 8.15 2.78
N TRP A 106 -10.09 8.36 3.77
CA TRP A 106 -9.96 9.62 4.49
C TRP A 106 -9.51 10.74 3.56
N VAL A 107 -8.46 10.51 2.75
CA VAL A 107 -7.96 11.49 1.78
C VAL A 107 -9.07 11.87 0.81
N ARG A 108 -9.78 10.89 0.23
CA ARG A 108 -10.92 11.16 -0.64
C ARG A 108 -11.99 12.05 -0.01
N ARG A 109 -12.23 11.91 1.30
CA ARG A 109 -13.23 12.71 2.02
C ARG A 109 -12.73 14.11 2.35
N GLU A 110 -11.47 14.25 2.77
CA GLU A 110 -10.97 15.49 3.38
C GLU A 110 -10.10 16.36 2.47
N ILE A 111 -9.49 15.80 1.40
CA ILE A 111 -8.41 16.49 0.68
C ILE A 111 -8.84 17.79 -0.01
N LYS A 112 -10.14 17.95 -0.27
CA LYS A 112 -10.72 19.21 -0.76
C LYS A 112 -10.43 20.40 0.17
N ARG A 113 -10.33 20.17 1.48
CA ARG A 113 -10.00 21.21 2.48
C ARG A 113 -8.56 21.72 2.34
N PHE A 114 -7.69 20.90 1.75
CA PHE A 114 -6.29 21.21 1.47
C PHE A 114 -6.06 21.64 0.01
N GLY A 115 -7.15 21.90 -0.74
CA GLY A 115 -7.07 22.33 -2.14
C GLY A 115 -6.90 21.20 -3.15
N GLY A 116 -6.98 19.92 -2.73
CA GLY A 116 -6.93 18.78 -3.64
C GLY A 116 -8.28 18.44 -4.26
N ASP A 117 -8.26 17.82 -5.45
CA ASP A 117 -9.45 17.30 -6.11
C ASP A 117 -9.67 15.82 -5.69
N PRO A 118 -10.73 15.51 -4.91
CA PRO A 118 -11.01 14.14 -4.48
C PRO A 118 -11.38 13.20 -5.64
N LYS A 119 -11.64 13.74 -6.84
CA LYS A 119 -11.91 12.94 -8.06
C LYS A 119 -10.64 12.63 -8.86
N LYS A 120 -9.52 13.32 -8.59
CA LYS A 120 -8.23 13.13 -9.27
C LYS A 120 -7.16 12.69 -8.28
N ILE A 121 -7.39 11.52 -7.68
CA ILE A 121 -6.44 10.88 -6.77
C ILE A 121 -5.66 9.83 -7.57
N THR A 122 -4.34 9.95 -7.57
CA THR A 122 -3.41 8.97 -8.11
C THR A 122 -2.76 8.23 -6.96
N LEU A 123 -2.90 6.90 -6.91
CA LEU A 123 -2.08 6.11 -5.99
C LEU A 123 -0.68 5.98 -6.59
N MET A 124 0.35 6.15 -5.78
CA MET A 124 1.73 5.99 -6.18
C MET A 124 2.45 5.16 -5.13
N GLY A 125 3.23 4.16 -5.53
CA GLY A 125 3.98 3.34 -4.58
C GLY A 125 5.22 2.74 -5.21
N ASN A 126 6.18 2.37 -4.36
CA ASN A 126 7.37 1.62 -4.75
C ASN A 126 7.42 0.27 -4.01
N SER A 127 8.06 -0.75 -4.59
CA SER A 127 8.27 -2.04 -3.91
C SER A 127 6.93 -2.61 -3.39
N VAL A 128 6.87 -3.07 -2.14
CA VAL A 128 5.61 -3.52 -1.51
C VAL A 128 4.49 -2.47 -1.48
N GLY A 129 4.81 -1.18 -1.52
CA GLY A 129 3.83 -0.11 -1.68
C GLY A 129 3.19 -0.11 -3.08
N ALA A 130 3.98 -0.44 -4.10
CA ALA A 130 3.49 -0.70 -5.45
C ALA A 130 2.69 -2.02 -5.52
N SER A 131 3.17 -3.09 -4.88
CA SER A 131 2.45 -4.36 -4.74
C SER A 131 1.09 -4.17 -4.07
N THR A 132 1.02 -3.33 -3.03
CA THR A 132 -0.25 -2.98 -2.39
C THR A 132 -1.24 -2.38 -3.40
N ILE A 133 -0.78 -1.50 -4.30
CA ILE A 133 -1.64 -0.91 -5.33
C ILE A 133 -2.16 -1.98 -6.31
N LEU A 134 -1.32 -2.95 -6.70
CA LEU A 134 -1.73 -4.11 -7.48
C LEU A 134 -2.87 -4.85 -6.78
N TYR A 135 -2.68 -5.21 -5.50
CA TYR A 135 -3.66 -5.96 -4.72
C TYR A 135 -4.97 -5.19 -4.56
N LEU A 136 -4.93 -3.90 -4.23
CA LEU A 136 -6.12 -3.05 -4.09
C LEU A 136 -6.88 -2.87 -5.42
N SER A 137 -6.19 -3.00 -6.55
CA SER A 137 -6.77 -2.89 -7.89
C SER A 137 -7.62 -4.09 -8.27
N VAL A 138 -7.38 -5.26 -7.66
CA VAL A 138 -8.14 -6.50 -7.89
C VAL A 138 -9.04 -6.90 -6.71
N ALA A 139 -8.78 -6.37 -5.51
CA ALA A 139 -9.47 -6.73 -4.28
C ALA A 139 -11.01 -6.52 -4.34
N PRO A 140 -11.84 -7.55 -4.08
CA PRO A 140 -13.29 -7.43 -4.03
C PRO A 140 -13.78 -6.54 -2.88
N GLY A 141 -13.11 -6.55 -1.73
CA GLY A 141 -13.50 -5.77 -0.55
C GLY A 141 -13.17 -4.28 -0.61
N VAL A 142 -12.50 -3.81 -1.67
CA VAL A 142 -12.11 -2.40 -1.82
C VAL A 142 -13.10 -1.67 -2.72
N PRO A 143 -13.81 -0.64 -2.22
CA PRO A 143 -14.79 0.12 -3.00
C PRO A 143 -14.23 0.68 -4.31
N LYS A 144 -15.08 0.74 -5.34
CA LYS A 144 -14.75 1.35 -6.62
C LYS A 144 -14.66 2.87 -6.51
N GLY A 145 -13.87 3.47 -7.41
CA GLY A 145 -13.81 4.92 -7.58
C GLY A 145 -13.05 5.67 -6.49
N LEU A 146 -12.25 5.00 -5.66
CA LEU A 146 -11.43 5.65 -4.63
C LEU A 146 -10.26 6.47 -5.21
N TRP A 147 -9.73 6.02 -6.35
CA TRP A 147 -8.68 6.69 -7.13
C TRP A 147 -9.04 6.68 -8.62
N SER A 148 -8.34 7.49 -9.40
CA SER A 148 -8.53 7.64 -10.85
C SER A 148 -7.34 7.21 -11.68
N GLN A 149 -6.16 7.05 -11.08
CA GLN A 149 -4.91 6.67 -11.74
C GLN A 149 -4.01 5.91 -10.75
N VAL A 150 -3.01 5.19 -11.26
CA VAL A 150 -1.98 4.54 -10.46
C VAL A 150 -0.57 4.72 -11.04
N ILE A 151 0.44 4.70 -10.18
CA ILE A 151 1.87 4.65 -10.52
C ILE A 151 2.49 3.53 -9.67
N ILE A 152 3.04 2.52 -10.34
CA ILE A 152 3.47 1.26 -9.76
C ILE A 152 4.95 1.06 -10.10
N SER A 153 5.83 1.34 -9.14
CA SER A 153 7.29 1.28 -9.33
C SER A 153 7.86 0.03 -8.65
N SER A 154 8.40 -0.90 -9.43
CA SER A 154 9.03 -2.14 -8.94
C SER A 154 8.11 -2.95 -8.00
N GLY A 155 6.83 -3.08 -8.37
CA GLY A 155 5.86 -3.88 -7.64
C GLY A 155 5.92 -5.34 -8.05
N VAL A 156 5.87 -6.24 -7.06
CA VAL A 156 5.88 -7.70 -7.25
C VAL A 156 4.68 -8.38 -6.58
N ASN A 157 4.23 -9.51 -7.09
CA ASN A 157 3.12 -10.28 -6.53
C ASN A 157 3.58 -11.29 -5.47
N GLU A 158 3.88 -10.78 -4.28
CA GLU A 158 4.15 -11.58 -3.08
C GLU A 158 2.87 -11.89 -2.28
N MET A 159 1.73 -12.03 -2.95
CA MET A 159 0.43 -12.26 -2.30
C MET A 159 0.35 -13.69 -1.75
N ASP A 160 -0.41 -13.86 -0.66
CA ASP A 160 -0.58 -15.10 0.12
C ASP A 160 0.57 -15.47 1.06
N THR A 161 0.83 -14.56 2.00
CA THR A 161 1.73 -14.85 3.13
C THR A 161 1.00 -15.42 4.34
N THR A 162 -0.22 -15.94 4.18
CA THR A 162 -1.11 -16.32 5.29
C THR A 162 -0.44 -17.32 6.24
N ILE A 163 0.14 -18.39 5.70
CA ILE A 163 0.83 -19.42 6.50
C ILE A 163 2.08 -18.85 7.18
N GLY A 164 2.86 -18.03 6.45
CA GLY A 164 4.06 -17.37 6.99
C GLY A 164 3.72 -16.44 8.16
N ASN A 165 2.73 -15.58 7.98
CA ASN A 165 2.23 -14.65 8.99
C ASN A 165 1.73 -15.39 10.24
N ILE A 166 0.99 -16.49 10.07
CA ILE A 166 0.55 -17.35 11.18
C ILE A 166 1.78 -17.95 11.90
N ASN A 167 2.71 -18.56 11.17
CA ASN A 167 3.88 -19.21 11.78
C ASN A 167 4.73 -18.23 12.60
N ILE A 168 4.98 -17.03 12.09
CA ILE A 168 5.73 -15.98 12.79
C ILE A 168 4.94 -15.48 14.01
N THR A 169 3.62 -15.29 13.85
CA THR A 169 2.74 -14.91 14.96
C THR A 169 2.84 -15.88 16.13
N TYR A 170 2.79 -17.19 15.88
CA TYR A 170 2.88 -18.20 16.94
C TYR A 170 4.27 -18.26 17.59
N GLN A 171 5.34 -17.94 16.88
CA GLN A 171 6.68 -17.82 17.47
C GLN A 171 6.78 -16.59 18.39
N ILE A 172 6.24 -15.44 17.96
CA ILE A 172 6.17 -14.24 18.81
C ILE A 172 5.32 -14.51 20.07
N LEU A 173 4.22 -15.24 19.93
CA LEU A 173 3.40 -15.65 21.08
C LEU A 173 4.16 -16.50 22.10
N ASP A 174 5.05 -17.37 21.63
CA ASP A 174 5.89 -18.21 22.51
C ASP A 174 6.90 -17.34 23.26
N LEU A 175 7.62 -16.48 22.54
CA LEU A 175 8.59 -15.54 23.11
C LEU A 175 7.96 -14.58 24.12
N ALA A 176 6.73 -14.13 23.86
CA ALA A 176 5.96 -13.27 24.75
C ALA A 176 5.34 -14.01 25.96
N GLY A 177 5.43 -15.34 26.02
CA GLY A 177 4.77 -16.14 27.06
C GLY A 177 3.24 -16.13 26.98
N CYS A 178 2.68 -15.80 25.81
CA CYS A 178 1.24 -15.69 25.57
C CYS A 178 0.62 -16.95 24.94
N LEU A 179 1.42 -17.99 24.69
CA LEU A 179 0.91 -19.33 24.40
C LEU A 179 0.39 -19.96 25.69
N HIS A 180 -0.93 -19.97 25.87
CA HIS A 180 -1.54 -20.66 27.00
C HIS A 180 -1.34 -22.18 26.88
N ALA A 181 -0.43 -22.71 27.69
CA ALA A 181 -0.26 -24.14 27.89
C ALA A 181 -1.44 -24.71 28.70
N ASN A 182 -2.58 -24.94 28.04
CA ASN A 182 -3.61 -25.83 28.55
C ASN A 182 -4.26 -26.63 27.41
N ARG A 183 -3.42 -27.30 26.60
CA ARG A 183 -3.84 -28.44 25.77
C ARG A 183 -4.15 -29.65 26.66
N THR A 184 -5.17 -29.54 27.51
CA THR A 184 -5.84 -30.75 27.99
C THR A 184 -6.54 -31.36 26.77
N LYS A 185 -6.35 -32.66 26.53
CA LYS A 185 -6.86 -33.40 25.35
C LYS A 185 -8.39 -33.35 25.17
N ASN A 186 -9.12 -32.70 26.08
CA ASN A 186 -10.57 -32.54 26.11
C ASN A 186 -11.02 -31.05 26.08
N SER A 187 -10.39 -30.19 25.26
CA SER A 187 -10.89 -28.82 25.09
C SER A 187 -12.11 -28.80 24.15
N THR A 188 -13.26 -28.35 24.68
CA THR A 188 -14.45 -28.03 23.89
C THR A 188 -14.18 -26.84 22.97
N GLN A 189 -14.99 -26.63 21.92
CA GLN A 189 -14.86 -25.47 21.02
C GLN A 189 -14.90 -24.14 21.79
N ALA A 190 -15.76 -24.03 22.81
CA ALA A 190 -15.81 -22.86 23.69
C ALA A 190 -14.50 -22.63 24.45
N ASN A 191 -13.84 -23.69 24.93
CA ASN A 191 -12.54 -23.58 25.59
C ASN A 191 -11.45 -23.11 24.61
N ARG A 192 -11.49 -23.54 23.34
CA ARG A 192 -10.52 -23.08 22.31
C ARG A 192 -10.68 -21.60 21.99
N GLU A 193 -11.92 -21.11 21.89
CA GLU A 193 -12.22 -19.69 21.64
C GLU A 193 -11.89 -18.79 22.83
N LEU A 194 -12.12 -19.26 24.06
CA LEU A 194 -11.67 -18.61 25.29
C LEU A 194 -10.14 -18.47 25.34
N THR A 195 -9.41 -19.55 25.03
CA THR A 195 -7.93 -19.54 24.98
C THR A 195 -7.39 -18.52 23.98
N LYS A 196 -7.99 -18.38 22.80
CA LYS A 196 -7.52 -17.37 21.83
C LYS A 196 -7.79 -15.93 22.28
N ARG A 197 -8.92 -15.66 22.95
CA ARG A 197 -9.21 -14.32 23.51
C ARG A 197 -8.22 -13.95 24.62
N GLU A 198 -7.90 -14.89 25.49
CA GLU A 198 -6.88 -14.71 26.53
C GLU A 198 -5.51 -14.45 25.91
N THR A 199 -5.15 -15.16 24.83
CA THR A 199 -3.91 -14.93 24.07
C THR A 199 -3.83 -13.50 23.53
N VAL A 200 -4.90 -12.97 22.94
CA VAL A 200 -4.94 -11.56 22.46
C VAL A 200 -4.84 -10.57 23.62
N GLN A 201 -5.50 -10.85 24.75
CA GLN A 201 -5.41 -10.01 25.94
C GLN A 201 -4.00 -9.99 26.52
N CYS A 202 -3.33 -11.14 26.55
CA CYS A 202 -1.92 -11.25 26.95
C CYS A 202 -1.03 -10.40 26.05
N LEU A 203 -1.13 -10.56 24.72
CA LEU A 203 -0.33 -9.77 23.77
C LEU A 203 -0.50 -8.25 23.95
N ARG A 204 -1.73 -7.79 24.21
CA ARG A 204 -2.02 -6.36 24.45
C ARG A 204 -1.45 -5.81 25.75
N GLN A 205 -0.98 -6.67 26.65
CA GLN A 205 -0.31 -6.27 27.90
C GLN A 205 1.22 -6.26 27.76
N VAL A 206 1.76 -6.83 26.68
CA VAL A 206 3.19 -6.80 26.38
C VAL A 206 3.56 -5.40 25.89
N ASP A 207 4.72 -4.89 26.30
CA ASP A 207 5.23 -3.61 25.80
C ASP A 207 5.48 -3.68 24.28
N ALA A 208 5.13 -2.63 23.57
CA ALA A 208 5.27 -2.59 22.12
C ALA A 208 6.73 -2.76 21.65
N MET A 209 7.69 -2.24 22.41
CA MET A 209 9.11 -2.43 22.09
C MET A 209 9.54 -3.87 22.31
N ASP A 210 8.99 -4.57 23.30
CA ASP A 210 9.27 -6.00 23.52
C ASP A 210 8.74 -6.84 22.36
N LEU A 211 7.51 -6.59 21.89
CA LEU A 211 6.97 -7.27 20.69
C LEU A 211 7.84 -7.03 19.45
N LEU A 212 8.32 -5.80 19.26
CA LEU A 212 9.24 -5.48 18.16
C LEU A 212 10.59 -6.18 18.33
N ASN A 213 11.10 -6.29 19.56
CA ASN A 213 12.34 -7.00 19.86
C ASN A 213 12.22 -8.51 19.61
N TYR A 214 11.07 -9.13 19.93
CA TYR A 214 10.82 -10.53 19.60
C TYR A 214 10.78 -10.75 18.09
N GLN A 215 10.11 -9.88 17.34
CA GLN A 215 10.13 -9.95 15.87
C GLN A 215 11.57 -9.86 15.35
N ARG A 216 12.36 -8.90 15.83
CA ARG A 216 13.77 -8.73 15.43
C ARG A 216 14.61 -9.95 15.76
N GLN A 217 14.41 -10.55 16.93
CA GLN A 217 15.12 -11.77 17.32
C GLN A 217 14.87 -12.88 16.30
N LEU A 218 13.61 -13.07 15.86
CA LEU A 218 13.27 -14.07 14.85
C LEU A 218 13.92 -13.75 13.49
N GLU A 219 13.90 -12.48 13.08
CA GLU A 219 14.52 -12.03 11.82
C GLU A 219 16.05 -12.23 11.82
N ASP A 220 16.72 -12.01 12.96
CA ASP A 220 18.17 -12.20 13.12
C ASP A 220 18.54 -13.70 13.17
N GLU A 221 17.67 -14.56 13.70
CA GLU A 221 17.86 -16.02 13.74
C GLU A 221 17.55 -16.69 12.39
N ASN A 222 16.56 -16.18 11.67
CA ASN A 222 16.13 -16.69 10.38
C ASN A 222 15.66 -15.52 9.48
N GLU A 223 16.40 -15.26 8.41
CA GLU A 223 16.12 -14.16 7.48
C GLU A 223 14.74 -14.27 6.79
N ASP A 224 14.15 -15.47 6.77
CA ASP A 224 12.81 -15.71 6.22
C ASP A 224 11.67 -15.53 7.23
N ALA A 225 11.96 -15.32 8.52
CA ALA A 225 10.97 -15.09 9.56
C ALA A 225 10.45 -13.63 9.58
N LYS A 226 9.99 -13.12 8.43
CA LYS A 226 9.50 -11.75 8.23
C LYS A 226 8.01 -11.73 7.86
N PHE A 227 7.29 -10.72 8.33
CA PHE A 227 5.94 -10.42 7.85
C PHE A 227 6.01 -9.80 6.45
N ARG A 228 6.12 -10.62 5.40
CA ARG A 228 6.43 -10.20 4.02
C ARG A 228 5.22 -9.77 3.19
N GLY A 229 3.98 -9.83 3.70
CA GLY A 229 2.86 -9.57 2.81
C GLY A 229 1.47 -9.64 3.43
N VAL A 230 0.51 -9.69 2.51
CA VAL A 230 -0.91 -9.72 2.80
C VAL A 230 -1.40 -11.17 2.84
N SER A 231 -2.19 -11.50 3.85
CA SER A 231 -2.98 -12.73 3.90
C SER A 231 -4.12 -12.62 2.88
N ILE A 232 -4.34 -13.64 2.05
CA ILE A 232 -5.50 -13.67 1.14
C ILE A 232 -6.79 -14.02 1.88
N ASP A 233 -6.62 -14.70 3.01
CA ASP A 233 -7.69 -14.93 3.96
C ASP A 233 -8.07 -13.61 4.62
N GLY A 234 -9.38 -13.37 4.69
CA GLY A 234 -9.94 -12.16 5.28
C GLY A 234 -10.86 -11.37 4.35
N PRO A 235 -11.45 -10.29 4.86
CA PRO A 235 -12.58 -9.60 4.23
C PRO A 235 -12.19 -8.76 3.00
N ILE A 236 -10.91 -8.55 2.73
CA ILE A 236 -10.46 -7.75 1.58
C ILE A 236 -10.40 -8.60 0.30
N PHE A 237 -9.88 -9.82 0.40
CA PHE A 237 -9.61 -10.70 -0.76
C PHE A 237 -10.52 -11.93 -0.84
N HIS A 238 -11.22 -12.28 0.25
CA HIS A 238 -12.16 -13.40 0.31
C HIS A 238 -11.52 -14.78 0.01
N GLY A 239 -10.27 -15.00 0.43
CA GLY A 239 -9.56 -16.27 0.26
C GLY A 239 -9.15 -16.57 -1.18
N LYS A 240 -9.10 -15.55 -2.05
CA LYS A 240 -8.71 -15.70 -3.46
C LYS A 240 -7.32 -15.09 -3.70
N GLY A 241 -6.48 -15.81 -4.43
CA GLY A 241 -5.17 -15.35 -4.83
C GLY A 241 -5.22 -14.23 -5.88
N PHE A 242 -4.09 -13.55 -6.09
CA PHE A 242 -3.99 -12.42 -7.01
C PHE A 242 -4.44 -12.77 -8.44
N TYR A 243 -3.94 -13.87 -8.99
CA TYR A 243 -4.26 -14.29 -10.36
C TYR A 243 -5.74 -14.64 -10.58
N GLU A 244 -6.42 -15.19 -9.57
CA GLU A 244 -7.85 -15.45 -9.60
C GLU A 244 -8.68 -14.16 -9.65
N LEU A 245 -8.11 -13.06 -9.15
CA LEU A 245 -8.76 -11.76 -9.03
C LEU A 245 -8.42 -10.80 -10.17
N LEU A 246 -7.49 -11.14 -11.07
CA LEU A 246 -7.14 -10.28 -12.22
C LEU A 246 -8.35 -9.88 -13.07
N ASN A 247 -9.41 -10.69 -13.05
CA ASN A 247 -10.64 -10.35 -13.76
C ASN A 247 -11.42 -9.16 -13.19
N ARG A 248 -11.07 -8.71 -11.98
CA ARG A 248 -11.66 -7.58 -11.28
C ARG A 248 -10.85 -6.31 -11.43
N TRP A 249 -9.73 -6.37 -12.15
CA TRP A 249 -8.79 -5.26 -12.25
C TRP A 249 -9.49 -3.94 -12.59
N LYS A 250 -9.27 -2.93 -11.76
CA LYS A 250 -9.78 -1.57 -11.98
C LYS A 250 -8.94 -0.89 -13.06
N ALA A 251 -9.44 -0.91 -14.30
CA ALA A 251 -8.77 -0.34 -15.48
C ALA A 251 -8.71 1.20 -15.43
N VAL A 252 -7.76 1.72 -14.67
CA VAL A 252 -7.40 3.15 -14.64
C VAL A 252 -6.11 3.39 -15.44
N PRO A 253 -5.86 4.60 -15.96
CA PRO A 253 -4.55 4.94 -16.52
C PRO A 253 -3.45 4.66 -15.49
N SER A 254 -2.40 3.98 -15.94
CA SER A 254 -1.34 3.45 -15.09
C SER A 254 0.02 3.78 -15.66
N ILE A 255 0.95 4.24 -14.81
CA ILE A 255 2.39 4.10 -15.07
C ILE A 255 2.83 2.85 -14.30
N ILE A 256 3.61 1.98 -14.94
CA ILE A 256 4.13 0.76 -14.32
C ILE A 256 5.55 0.51 -14.84
N GLY A 257 6.47 0.02 -14.02
CA GLY A 257 7.84 -0.24 -14.47
C GLY A 257 8.72 -0.78 -13.36
N SER A 258 9.96 -1.12 -13.72
CA SER A 258 11.00 -1.56 -12.80
C SER A 258 12.33 -0.84 -13.08
N THR A 259 13.26 -0.93 -12.13
CA THR A 259 14.66 -0.55 -12.34
C THR A 259 15.40 -1.67 -13.07
N LYS A 260 16.31 -1.33 -13.98
CA LYS A 260 16.99 -2.31 -14.85
C LYS A 260 17.58 -3.51 -14.09
N CYS A 261 18.22 -3.24 -12.95
CA CYS A 261 18.93 -4.20 -12.12
C CYS A 261 18.29 -4.29 -10.74
N GLU A 262 17.01 -4.67 -10.66
CA GLU A 262 16.24 -4.76 -9.40
C GLU A 262 17.07 -5.29 -8.23
N PHE A 263 17.58 -6.51 -8.32
CA PHE A 263 18.47 -7.06 -7.29
C PHE A 263 19.78 -7.54 -7.90
N SER A 264 20.83 -7.64 -7.08
CA SER A 264 22.13 -8.18 -7.47
C SER A 264 22.25 -9.66 -7.12
N SER A 265 23.12 -10.37 -7.82
CA SER A 265 23.43 -11.79 -7.53
C SER A 265 24.02 -12.03 -6.13
N ASN A 266 24.56 -10.98 -5.49
CA ASN A 266 25.05 -11.05 -4.12
C ASN A 266 23.92 -10.96 -3.08
N ASP A 267 22.75 -10.43 -3.45
CA ASP A 267 21.64 -10.25 -2.51
C ASP A 267 20.86 -11.54 -2.28
N SER A 268 20.84 -12.43 -3.28
CA SER A 268 20.16 -13.73 -3.17
C SER A 268 20.84 -14.74 -4.08
N PRO A 269 21.31 -15.88 -3.55
CA PRO A 269 21.79 -16.98 -4.38
C PRO A 269 20.71 -17.40 -5.38
N MET A 270 21.12 -17.76 -6.60
CA MET A 270 20.22 -18.23 -7.66
C MET A 270 19.30 -19.37 -7.18
N ALA A 271 19.80 -20.27 -6.32
CA ALA A 271 18.99 -21.32 -5.72
C ALA A 271 17.80 -20.78 -4.91
N ASN A 272 17.97 -19.69 -4.16
CA ASN A 272 16.90 -19.09 -3.39
C ASN A 272 15.87 -18.45 -4.32
N VAL A 273 16.33 -17.75 -5.37
CA VAL A 273 15.43 -17.14 -6.36
C VAL A 273 14.60 -18.21 -7.08
N CYS A 274 15.24 -19.26 -7.57
CA CYS A 274 14.57 -20.37 -8.25
C CYS A 274 13.68 -21.21 -7.31
N ALA A 275 13.86 -21.13 -6.00
CA ALA A 275 13.00 -21.78 -5.03
C ALA A 275 11.78 -20.93 -4.64
N GLU A 276 11.96 -19.61 -4.49
CA GLU A 276 10.92 -18.71 -3.97
C GLU A 276 10.05 -18.08 -5.05
N TYR A 277 10.66 -17.45 -6.07
CA TYR A 277 9.93 -16.65 -7.04
C TYR A 277 8.92 -17.44 -7.88
N PRO A 278 9.16 -18.71 -8.28
CA PRO A 278 8.13 -19.49 -8.96
C PRO A 278 6.80 -19.61 -8.21
N LYS A 279 6.83 -19.55 -6.86
CA LYS A 279 5.61 -19.60 -6.04
C LYS A 279 4.74 -18.36 -6.28
N TYR A 280 5.33 -17.21 -6.58
CA TYR A 280 4.61 -15.97 -6.91
C TYR A 280 3.82 -16.08 -8.21
N PHE A 281 4.22 -16.99 -9.11
CA PHE A 281 3.51 -17.37 -10.34
C PHE A 281 2.59 -18.60 -10.17
N ASN A 282 2.43 -19.09 -8.93
CA ASN A 282 1.69 -20.31 -8.60
C ASN A 282 2.30 -21.60 -9.20
N TYR A 283 3.62 -21.63 -9.36
CA TYR A 283 4.37 -22.84 -9.71
C TYR A 283 4.91 -23.50 -8.45
N THR A 284 4.77 -24.83 -8.36
CA THR A 284 5.08 -25.57 -7.12
C THR A 284 5.90 -26.84 -7.33
N SER A 285 6.09 -27.27 -8.58
CA SER A 285 6.82 -28.51 -8.87
C SER A 285 8.33 -28.34 -8.75
N GLU A 286 8.99 -29.40 -8.29
CA GLU A 286 10.46 -29.48 -8.27
C GLU A 286 11.08 -29.37 -9.68
N ALA A 287 10.34 -29.79 -10.72
CA ALA A 287 10.77 -29.64 -12.11
C ALA A 287 10.95 -28.18 -12.52
N VAL A 288 10.15 -27.26 -11.97
CA VAL A 288 10.28 -25.82 -12.22
C VAL A 288 11.55 -25.26 -11.57
N PHE A 289 11.88 -25.70 -10.36
CA PHE A 289 13.14 -25.33 -9.70
C PHE A 289 14.34 -25.74 -10.57
N GLU A 290 14.38 -27.00 -11.01
CA GLU A 290 15.47 -27.52 -11.87
C GLU A 290 15.55 -26.78 -13.20
N ALA A 291 14.41 -26.49 -13.84
CA ALA A 291 14.37 -25.73 -15.09
C ALA A 291 14.89 -24.29 -14.91
N CYS A 292 14.56 -23.63 -13.80
CA CYS A 292 15.08 -22.31 -13.45
C CYS A 292 16.59 -22.33 -13.26
N ILE A 293 17.11 -23.28 -12.47
CA ILE A 293 18.56 -23.44 -12.28
C ILE A 293 19.25 -23.68 -13.62
N ALA A 294 18.71 -24.57 -14.45
CA ALA A 294 19.31 -24.91 -15.75
C ALA A 294 19.31 -23.74 -16.73
N HIS A 295 18.26 -22.92 -16.73
CA HIS A 295 18.17 -21.72 -17.56
C HIS A 295 19.28 -20.73 -17.20
N TYR A 296 19.38 -20.40 -15.91
CA TYR A 296 20.31 -19.37 -15.45
C TYR A 296 21.77 -19.84 -15.30
N SER A 297 22.02 -21.14 -15.17
CA SER A 297 23.38 -21.69 -15.12
C SER A 297 24.10 -21.68 -16.47
N ASN A 298 23.36 -21.61 -17.57
CA ASN A 298 23.89 -21.70 -18.94
C ASN A 298 23.94 -20.35 -19.67
N ILE A 299 23.84 -19.25 -18.94
CA ILE A 299 23.79 -17.91 -19.53
C ILE A 299 25.18 -17.47 -19.97
N SER A 300 25.34 -17.26 -21.28
CA SER A 300 26.39 -16.43 -21.86
C SER A 300 25.91 -15.01 -22.16
N ASP A 301 24.63 -14.72 -21.94
CA ASP A 301 23.98 -13.44 -22.25
C ASP A 301 24.00 -12.52 -21.03
N GLU A 302 24.75 -11.43 -21.10
CA GLU A 302 24.84 -10.45 -20.02
C GLU A 302 23.54 -9.66 -19.78
N THR A 303 22.51 -9.82 -20.63
CA THR A 303 21.23 -9.12 -20.50
C THR A 303 20.21 -9.83 -19.60
N LEU A 304 20.41 -11.12 -19.33
CA LEU A 304 19.55 -11.91 -18.44
C LEU A 304 20.04 -11.83 -16.99
N SER A 305 19.10 -11.71 -16.05
CA SER A 305 19.41 -11.62 -14.63
C SER A 305 18.37 -12.36 -13.81
N PHE A 306 18.74 -13.51 -13.21
CA PHE A 306 17.81 -14.27 -12.36
C PHE A 306 17.21 -13.41 -11.24
N SER A 307 17.95 -12.42 -10.75
CA SER A 307 17.52 -11.54 -9.66
C SER A 307 16.65 -10.36 -10.10
N ALA A 308 16.48 -10.11 -11.40
CA ALA A 308 15.63 -9.02 -11.91
C ALA A 308 14.52 -9.50 -12.85
N ASP A 309 14.80 -10.52 -13.66
CA ASP A 309 13.91 -11.10 -14.65
C ASP A 309 12.51 -11.48 -14.13
N PRO A 310 12.34 -12.12 -12.94
CA PRO A 310 11.00 -12.42 -12.48
C PRO A 310 10.18 -11.16 -12.20
N ILE A 311 10.79 -10.09 -11.68
CA ILE A 311 10.12 -8.80 -11.48
C ILE A 311 9.73 -8.19 -12.83
N HIS A 312 10.63 -8.24 -13.82
CA HIS A 312 10.36 -7.73 -15.16
C HIS A 312 9.21 -8.49 -15.84
N ALA A 313 9.15 -9.81 -15.65
CA ALA A 313 8.07 -10.66 -16.13
C ALA A 313 6.72 -10.30 -15.48
N GLU A 314 6.68 -10.03 -14.17
CA GLU A 314 5.46 -9.58 -13.49
C GLU A 314 5.00 -8.20 -13.97
N VAL A 315 5.91 -7.23 -14.08
CA VAL A 315 5.62 -5.90 -14.64
C VAL A 315 5.02 -6.01 -16.05
N TYR A 316 5.60 -6.87 -16.90
CA TYR A 316 5.04 -7.16 -18.22
C TYR A 316 3.64 -7.74 -18.12
N GLN A 317 3.44 -8.78 -17.29
CA GLN A 317 2.14 -9.44 -17.11
C GLN A 317 1.06 -8.45 -16.66
N ASP A 318 1.34 -7.64 -15.65
CA ASP A 318 0.40 -6.67 -15.09
C ASP A 318 0.05 -5.58 -16.10
N ALA A 319 1.03 -5.07 -16.85
CA ALA A 319 0.80 -4.13 -17.94
C ALA A 319 -0.08 -4.73 -19.04
N ARG A 320 0.12 -6.00 -19.40
CA ARG A 320 -0.74 -6.73 -20.33
C ARG A 320 -2.16 -6.86 -19.79
N VAL A 321 -2.33 -7.20 -18.51
CA VAL A 321 -3.66 -7.29 -17.88
C VAL A 321 -4.37 -5.94 -17.92
N ILE A 322 -3.69 -4.85 -17.54
CA ILE A 322 -4.24 -3.49 -17.59
C ILE A 322 -4.76 -3.15 -18.98
N THR A 323 -3.95 -3.41 -20.02
CA THR A 323 -4.27 -3.04 -21.41
C THR A 323 -5.36 -3.91 -22.02
N GLN A 324 -5.36 -5.23 -21.74
CA GLN A 324 -6.42 -6.15 -22.14
C GLN A 324 -7.77 -5.82 -21.50
N ARG A 325 -7.76 -5.18 -20.33
CA ARG A 325 -8.96 -4.68 -19.63
C ARG A 325 -9.43 -3.30 -20.11
N GLY A 326 -8.79 -2.76 -21.16
CA GLY A 326 -9.12 -1.46 -21.75
C GLY A 326 -8.48 -0.26 -21.02
N GLY A 327 -7.60 -0.50 -20.05
CA GLY A 327 -6.77 0.52 -19.42
C GLY A 327 -5.61 0.95 -20.32
N LYS A 328 -4.96 2.06 -19.96
CA LYS A 328 -3.68 2.47 -20.57
C LYS A 328 -2.56 2.16 -19.58
N ALA A 329 -1.59 1.35 -19.99
CA ALA A 329 -0.36 1.11 -19.23
C ALA A 329 0.81 1.81 -19.93
N PHE A 330 1.43 2.77 -19.26
CA PHE A 330 2.68 3.41 -19.67
C PHE A 330 3.81 2.68 -18.96
N VAL A 331 4.48 1.78 -19.71
CA VAL A 331 5.52 0.91 -19.15
C VAL A 331 6.88 1.58 -19.23
N TYR A 332 7.67 1.56 -18.16
CA TYR A 332 9.04 2.08 -18.16
C TYR A 332 10.07 1.06 -17.67
N SER A 333 11.29 1.22 -18.17
CA SER A 333 12.51 0.68 -17.57
C SER A 333 13.35 1.84 -17.04
N PHE A 334 13.79 1.79 -15.79
CA PHE A 334 14.67 2.80 -15.22
C PHE A 334 16.13 2.36 -15.32
N ASP A 335 16.87 3.00 -16.22
CA ASP A 335 18.18 2.56 -16.69
C ASP A 335 19.29 3.58 -16.41
N GLN A 336 18.98 4.64 -15.64
CA GLN A 336 19.94 5.68 -15.29
C GLN A 336 21.19 5.06 -14.63
N GLU A 337 22.35 5.25 -15.27
CA GLU A 337 23.63 4.73 -14.79
C GLU A 337 23.88 5.07 -13.32
N ASN A 338 24.43 4.11 -12.57
CA ASN A 338 24.64 4.14 -11.11
C ASN A 338 23.37 4.17 -10.24
N HIS A 339 22.18 4.15 -10.84
CA HIS A 339 20.89 4.16 -10.14
C HIS A 339 19.94 3.07 -10.64
N THR A 340 20.49 1.94 -11.11
CA THR A 340 19.70 0.85 -11.70
C THR A 340 19.20 -0.17 -10.68
N TYR A 341 19.53 -0.02 -9.40
CA TYR A 341 19.18 -0.95 -8.33
C TYR A 341 17.77 -0.70 -7.77
N HIS A 342 17.14 -1.72 -7.16
CA HIS A 342 15.80 -1.62 -6.57
C HIS A 342 15.61 -0.32 -5.78
N SER A 343 14.51 0.36 -6.06
CA SER A 343 14.11 1.63 -5.44
C SER A 343 15.07 2.82 -5.66
N ASN A 344 16.09 2.71 -6.51
CA ASN A 344 16.94 3.87 -6.85
C ASN A 344 16.18 4.89 -7.70
N ASP A 345 15.15 4.48 -8.44
CA ASP A 345 14.20 5.36 -9.10
C ASP A 345 13.47 6.28 -8.08
N VAL A 346 13.25 5.80 -6.85
CA VAL A 346 12.66 6.57 -5.75
C VAL A 346 13.51 7.77 -5.33
N THR A 347 14.84 7.72 -5.50
CA THR A 347 15.75 8.86 -5.31
C THR A 347 15.28 10.06 -6.12
N PHE A 348 14.85 9.82 -7.36
CA PHE A 348 14.47 10.86 -8.31
C PHE A 348 13.01 11.30 -8.19
N ILE A 349 12.17 10.55 -7.48
CA ILE A 349 10.74 10.87 -7.31
C ILE A 349 10.39 11.36 -5.90
N MET A 350 11.12 10.92 -4.86
CA MET A 350 10.87 11.27 -3.45
C MET A 350 12.06 11.96 -2.77
N GLY A 351 13.22 12.04 -3.43
CA GLY A 351 14.39 12.72 -2.89
C GLY A 351 15.06 12.01 -1.72
N ILE A 352 15.00 10.67 -1.68
CA ILE A 352 15.79 9.85 -0.75
C ILE A 352 17.20 9.64 -1.32
N HIS A 353 18.20 9.41 -0.46
CA HIS A 353 19.57 9.10 -0.88
C HIS A 353 20.19 10.06 -1.93
N LEU A 354 19.81 11.35 -1.90
CA LEU A 354 20.34 12.34 -2.83
C LEU A 354 21.87 12.40 -2.71
N PRO A 355 22.65 12.16 -3.79
CA PRO A 355 24.10 12.35 -3.75
C PRO A 355 24.46 13.80 -3.41
N GLU A 356 25.60 14.00 -2.75
CA GLU A 356 26.12 15.34 -2.44
C GLU A 356 26.46 16.11 -3.72
N ASN A 357 27.01 15.40 -4.71
CA ASN A 357 27.41 15.94 -6.01
C ASN A 357 26.73 15.17 -7.14
N TRP A 358 25.77 15.84 -7.78
CA TRP A 358 25.06 15.28 -8.92
C TRP A 358 25.82 15.50 -10.23
N THR A 359 25.88 14.47 -11.07
CA THR A 359 26.31 14.60 -12.47
C THR A 359 25.31 15.45 -13.27
N VAL A 360 25.62 15.76 -14.53
CA VAL A 360 24.70 16.51 -15.39
C VAL A 360 23.48 15.67 -15.73
N GLU A 361 23.70 14.39 -16.03
CA GLU A 361 22.70 13.38 -16.40
C GLU A 361 21.74 13.13 -15.23
N GLU A 362 22.26 12.98 -14.01
CA GLU A 362 21.42 12.82 -12.82
C GLU A 362 20.57 14.07 -12.56
N LYS A 363 21.12 15.28 -12.76
CA LYS A 363 20.34 16.53 -12.62
C LYS A 363 19.21 16.62 -13.64
N LEU A 364 19.46 16.15 -14.87
CA LEU A 364 18.44 16.06 -15.90
C LEU A 364 17.35 15.05 -15.52
N MET A 365 17.72 13.88 -15.01
CA MET A 365 16.77 12.88 -14.52
C MET A 365 15.94 13.40 -13.34
N ALA A 366 16.55 14.06 -12.35
CA ALA A 366 15.88 14.66 -11.19
C ALA A 366 14.97 15.85 -11.55
N LYS A 367 15.10 16.37 -12.77
CA LYS A 367 14.16 17.34 -13.34
C LYS A 367 13.05 16.63 -14.12
N TYR A 368 13.42 15.74 -15.03
CA TYR A 368 12.50 15.08 -15.96
C TYR A 368 11.50 14.17 -15.27
N PHE A 369 11.95 13.30 -14.37
CA PHE A 369 11.11 12.23 -13.84
C PHE A 369 9.94 12.75 -12.97
N PRO A 370 10.15 13.69 -12.01
CA PRO A 370 9.02 14.34 -11.34
C PRO A 370 8.11 15.11 -12.30
N GLU A 371 8.66 15.75 -13.34
CA GLU A 371 7.86 16.49 -14.32
C GLU A 371 6.92 15.58 -15.10
N MET A 372 7.42 14.44 -15.55
CA MET A 372 6.67 13.39 -16.19
C MET A 372 5.55 12.84 -15.29
N ILE A 373 5.83 12.58 -14.00
CA ILE A 373 4.81 12.18 -13.02
C ILE A 373 3.74 13.27 -12.88
N ARG A 374 4.14 14.55 -12.75
CA ARG A 374 3.20 15.67 -12.66
C ARG A 374 2.32 15.79 -13.89
N ARG A 375 2.89 15.62 -15.09
CA ARG A 375 2.12 15.62 -16.35
C ARG A 375 1.08 14.51 -16.34
N PHE A 376 1.50 13.27 -16.04
CA PHE A 376 0.58 12.14 -15.96
C PHE A 376 -0.55 12.36 -14.97
N VAL A 377 -0.26 12.82 -13.75
CA VAL A 377 -1.26 13.07 -12.71
C VAL A 377 -2.24 14.20 -13.08
N LYS A 378 -1.81 15.15 -13.92
CA LYS A 378 -2.68 16.24 -14.41
C LYS A 378 -3.52 15.84 -15.61
N THR A 379 -2.96 15.07 -16.55
CA THR A 379 -3.51 14.89 -17.91
C THR A 379 -3.84 13.44 -18.28
N GLY A 380 -3.29 12.45 -17.56
CA GLY A 380 -3.33 11.04 -17.94
C GLY A 380 -2.26 10.61 -18.95
N GLN A 381 -1.34 11.51 -19.33
CA GLN A 381 -0.27 11.26 -20.31
C GLN A 381 1.09 11.73 -19.73
N PRO A 382 2.09 10.84 -19.54
CA PRO A 382 3.37 11.21 -18.93
C PRO A 382 4.26 12.05 -19.85
N ASP A 383 4.37 11.64 -21.10
CA ASP A 383 5.13 12.35 -22.14
C ASP A 383 4.39 12.23 -23.48
N LYS A 384 4.59 13.19 -24.39
CA LYS A 384 3.95 13.18 -25.72
C LYS A 384 4.42 12.01 -26.59
N ASP A 385 5.66 11.55 -26.40
CA ASP A 385 6.29 10.52 -27.23
C ASP A 385 6.12 9.11 -26.60
N TRP A 386 5.68 9.05 -25.34
CA TRP A 386 5.46 7.79 -24.63
C TRP A 386 4.09 7.21 -24.96
N LYS A 387 4.06 6.28 -25.92
CA LYS A 387 2.87 5.50 -26.26
C LYS A 387 2.59 4.46 -25.15
N PRO A 388 1.32 4.23 -24.78
CA PRO A 388 1.00 3.12 -23.89
C PRO A 388 1.34 1.78 -24.57
N MET A 389 1.52 0.74 -23.75
CA MET A 389 1.72 -0.63 -24.22
C MET A 389 0.56 -1.04 -25.13
N ASP A 390 0.89 -1.61 -26.27
CA ASP A 390 -0.09 -2.10 -27.23
C ASP A 390 -0.77 -3.38 -26.71
N ASN A 391 -2.10 -3.41 -26.71
CA ASN A 391 -2.86 -4.49 -26.07
C ASN A 391 -2.72 -5.86 -26.79
N LYS A 392 -2.41 -5.85 -28.09
CA LYS A 392 -2.28 -7.08 -28.91
C LYS A 392 -0.86 -7.62 -28.84
N THR A 393 0.11 -6.76 -29.16
CA THR A 393 1.51 -7.13 -29.31
C THR A 393 2.27 -7.12 -27.99
N GLY A 394 1.83 -6.35 -27.00
CA GLY A 394 2.58 -6.13 -25.76
C GLY A 394 3.84 -5.28 -25.94
N LYS A 395 4.01 -4.65 -27.11
CA LYS A 395 5.11 -3.73 -27.41
C LYS A 395 4.89 -2.38 -26.75
N ASN A 396 5.96 -1.58 -26.74
CA ASN A 396 6.05 -0.21 -26.23
C ASN A 396 6.35 -0.16 -24.74
N TYR A 397 7.58 0.22 -24.42
CA TYR A 397 7.99 0.71 -23.11
C TYR A 397 8.96 1.87 -23.27
N PHE A 398 9.17 2.64 -22.21
CA PHE A 398 9.98 3.84 -22.23
C PHE A 398 11.21 3.64 -21.35
N VAL A 399 12.39 3.88 -21.90
CA VAL A 399 13.62 3.80 -21.14
C VAL A 399 13.89 5.17 -20.53
N LEU A 400 13.99 5.22 -19.20
CA LEU A 400 14.35 6.41 -18.45
C LEU A 400 15.86 6.40 -18.22
N ASP A 401 16.59 7.06 -19.12
CA ASP A 401 18.04 7.17 -19.05
C ASP A 401 18.55 8.47 -19.71
N PHE A 402 19.48 9.17 -19.04
CA PHE A 402 20.25 10.28 -19.60
C PHE A 402 21.76 9.96 -19.77
N SER A 403 22.21 8.78 -19.34
CA SER A 403 23.61 8.36 -19.41
C SER A 403 24.02 7.80 -20.78
N THR A 404 23.13 7.11 -21.47
CA THR A 404 23.43 6.53 -22.77
C THR A 404 23.18 7.51 -23.91
N TYR A 405 24.17 7.68 -24.78
CA TYR A 405 24.01 8.39 -26.05
C TYR A 405 23.64 7.37 -27.13
N GLN A 406 22.36 7.29 -27.50
CA GLN A 406 21.99 6.59 -28.73
C GLN A 406 22.31 7.50 -29.91
N GLU A 407 22.68 6.93 -31.06
CA GLU A 407 23.19 7.67 -32.23
C GLU A 407 22.30 8.86 -32.67
N THR A 408 21.03 8.87 -32.29
CA THR A 408 20.05 9.91 -32.66
C THR A 408 19.23 10.50 -31.50
N THR A 409 19.40 10.03 -30.26
CA THR A 409 18.55 10.39 -29.11
C THR A 409 19.36 10.55 -27.83
N PHE A 410 19.22 11.70 -27.19
CA PHE A 410 19.74 11.99 -25.85
C PHE A 410 18.57 12.12 -24.87
N GLY A 411 18.65 11.37 -23.77
CA GLY A 411 17.59 11.31 -22.77
C GLY A 411 16.56 10.21 -23.04
N PRO A 412 15.47 10.19 -22.24
CA PRO A 412 14.47 9.13 -22.28
C PRO A 412 13.85 8.90 -23.66
N TYR A 413 13.62 7.65 -24.01
CA TYR A 413 13.18 7.25 -25.35
C TYR A 413 12.20 6.07 -25.33
N LEU A 414 11.38 5.98 -26.37
CA LEU A 414 10.43 4.89 -26.58
C LEU A 414 11.13 3.71 -27.26
N VAL A 415 10.92 2.50 -26.74
CA VAL A 415 11.30 1.24 -27.36
C VAL A 415 10.03 0.55 -27.86
N GLU A 416 9.96 0.27 -29.16
CA GLU A 416 8.80 -0.37 -29.81
C GLU A 416 8.88 -1.91 -29.82
N GLU A 417 9.42 -2.47 -28.72
CA GLU A 417 9.54 -3.91 -28.47
C GLU A 417 8.82 -4.29 -27.16
N PRO A 418 8.57 -5.59 -26.92
CA PRO A 418 8.01 -6.02 -25.64
C PRO A 418 8.98 -5.73 -24.48
N TYR A 419 8.42 -5.38 -23.32
CA TYR A 419 9.21 -5.13 -22.10
C TYR A 419 9.86 -6.44 -21.63
N TYR A 420 11.19 -6.51 -21.66
CA TYR A 420 12.00 -7.68 -21.27
C TYR A 420 11.43 -9.01 -21.81
N GLU A 421 11.31 -9.11 -23.15
CA GLU A 421 10.64 -10.23 -23.83
C GLU A 421 11.15 -11.61 -23.41
N GLU A 422 12.46 -11.78 -23.28
CA GLU A 422 13.08 -13.07 -22.94
C GLU A 422 12.74 -13.51 -21.51
N ALA A 423 12.83 -12.60 -20.55
CA ALA A 423 12.43 -12.84 -19.17
C ALA A 423 10.92 -13.17 -19.09
N ALA A 424 10.08 -12.37 -19.76
CA ALA A 424 8.64 -12.62 -19.81
C ALA A 424 8.32 -13.97 -20.46
N GLN A 425 9.02 -14.34 -21.53
CA GLN A 425 8.85 -15.62 -22.22
C GLN A 425 9.18 -16.79 -21.30
N PHE A 426 10.30 -16.72 -20.59
CA PHE A 426 10.75 -17.78 -19.71
C PHE A 426 9.81 -17.97 -18.49
N TRP A 427 9.59 -16.90 -17.72
CA TRP A 427 8.86 -16.97 -16.46
C TRP A 427 7.34 -17.17 -16.65
N LEU A 428 6.73 -16.55 -17.66
CA LEU A 428 5.27 -16.60 -17.84
C LEU A 428 4.81 -17.80 -18.68
N TYR A 429 5.65 -18.35 -19.55
CA TYR A 429 5.22 -19.37 -20.51
C TYR A 429 6.03 -20.65 -20.44
N ASP A 430 7.36 -20.59 -20.37
CA ASP A 430 8.17 -21.81 -20.42
C ASP A 430 8.13 -22.56 -19.10
N LEU A 431 8.25 -21.86 -17.96
CA LEU A 431 8.04 -22.48 -16.64
C LEU A 431 6.60 -22.98 -16.46
N ALA A 432 5.60 -22.25 -16.98
CA ALA A 432 4.21 -22.73 -16.95
C ALA A 432 4.02 -24.07 -17.69
N LYS A 433 4.71 -24.27 -18.83
CA LYS A 433 4.69 -25.55 -19.56
C LYS A 433 5.36 -26.65 -18.75
N VAL A 434 6.50 -26.37 -18.10
CA VAL A 434 7.20 -27.32 -17.23
C VAL A 434 6.30 -27.75 -16.08
N GLU A 435 5.68 -26.80 -15.38
CA GLU A 435 4.72 -27.07 -14.29
C GLU A 435 3.58 -27.98 -14.78
N ALA A 436 2.96 -27.64 -15.91
CA ALA A 436 1.86 -28.42 -16.47
C ALA A 436 2.28 -29.86 -16.83
N GLN A 437 3.49 -30.05 -17.36
CA GLN A 437 4.03 -31.38 -17.67
C GLN A 437 4.34 -32.19 -16.41
N ALA A 438 4.88 -31.55 -15.37
CA ALA A 438 5.16 -32.20 -14.10
C ALA A 438 3.88 -32.75 -13.46
N HIS A 439 2.79 -31.96 -13.47
CA HIS A 439 1.48 -32.42 -12.98
C HIS A 439 0.90 -33.56 -13.82
N GLN A 440 1.06 -33.53 -15.15
CA GLN A 440 0.63 -34.63 -16.02
C GLN A 440 1.38 -35.93 -15.78
N ASN A 441 2.69 -35.87 -15.55
CA ASN A 441 3.53 -37.06 -15.29
C ASN A 441 3.26 -37.67 -13.90
N ASN A 442 2.86 -36.85 -12.92
CA ASN A 442 2.36 -37.32 -11.61
C ASN A 442 0.94 -37.94 -11.69
N ILE A 443 0.22 -37.75 -12.80
CA ILE A 443 -1.05 -38.43 -13.11
C ILE A 443 -0.75 -39.65 -14.00
N THR A 444 0.07 -40.58 -13.51
CA THR A 444 0.10 -41.96 -14.04
C THR A 444 -0.83 -42.81 -13.14
N PRO A 445 -1.83 -43.54 -13.66
CA PRO A 445 -3.03 -43.86 -12.91
C PRO A 445 -2.82 -44.92 -11.82
N LEU A 446 -2.95 -44.50 -10.55
CA LEU A 446 -3.56 -45.37 -9.54
C LEU A 446 -5.07 -45.37 -9.78
N VAL A 447 -5.57 -46.54 -10.13
CA VAL A 447 -6.98 -46.85 -10.39
C VAL A 447 -7.91 -46.26 -9.32
N SER A 448 -8.89 -45.47 -9.77
CA SER A 448 -10.20 -45.23 -9.15
C SER A 448 -10.24 -44.63 -7.74
N LYS A 449 -10.55 -43.32 -7.66
CA LYS A 449 -11.85 -42.81 -7.16
C LYS A 449 -12.01 -41.33 -7.51
N THR A 450 -13.18 -41.03 -8.05
CA THR A 450 -13.70 -39.79 -8.67
C THR A 450 -13.62 -38.51 -7.83
N LEU A 451 -13.29 -37.37 -8.47
CA LEU A 451 -14.03 -36.10 -8.56
C LEU A 451 -13.35 -35.16 -9.62
N PRO A 452 -14.06 -34.22 -10.26
CA PRO A 452 -13.81 -33.85 -11.66
C PRO A 452 -12.80 -32.71 -11.88
N PHE A 453 -12.05 -32.86 -12.97
CA PHE A 453 -11.21 -31.87 -13.64
C PHE A 453 -12.05 -30.77 -14.32
N PHE A 454 -11.62 -29.52 -14.25
CA PHE A 454 -11.93 -28.50 -15.27
C PHE A 454 -10.71 -28.29 -16.17
N SER A 455 -10.89 -28.57 -17.46
CA SER A 455 -9.89 -28.38 -18.52
C SER A 455 -10.05 -26.98 -19.12
N LEU A 456 -8.96 -26.21 -19.17
CA LEU A 456 -8.84 -25.01 -19.98
C LEU A 456 -8.68 -25.40 -21.46
N ARG A 457 -9.73 -25.18 -22.27
CA ARG A 457 -9.61 -25.19 -23.73
C ARG A 457 -10.35 -24.01 -24.34
N SER A 458 -9.55 -23.15 -25.00
CA SER A 458 -9.89 -22.33 -26.17
C SER A 458 -11.12 -21.42 -26.10
N ILE A 459 -10.87 -20.13 -25.86
CA ILE A 459 -11.75 -19.03 -26.30
C ILE A 459 -11.51 -18.82 -27.80
N VAL A 460 -12.42 -19.32 -28.63
CA VAL A 460 -12.64 -18.85 -30.01
C VAL A 460 -14.04 -18.26 -30.06
N LEU A 461 -14.12 -17.04 -30.56
CA LEU A 461 -15.35 -16.28 -30.77
C LEU A 461 -16.35 -17.06 -31.64
N ASN A 462 -17.60 -17.12 -31.22
CA ASN A 462 -18.74 -16.93 -32.12
C ASN A 462 -19.99 -16.51 -31.33
N GLU A 463 -20.60 -15.43 -31.80
CA GLU A 463 -21.96 -15.02 -31.49
C GLU A 463 -22.95 -16.09 -31.97
N THR A 464 -23.94 -16.45 -31.13
CA THR A 464 -25.38 -16.49 -31.46
C THR A 464 -26.17 -17.04 -30.26
N ASP A 465 -27.17 -16.26 -29.86
CA ASP A 465 -28.45 -16.61 -29.24
C ASP A 465 -28.55 -17.82 -28.30
N GLU A 466 -28.74 -17.55 -27.00
CA GLU A 466 -29.93 -17.97 -26.25
C GLU A 466 -29.94 -17.28 -24.87
N TYR A 467 -30.80 -16.27 -24.75
CA TYR A 467 -31.12 -15.58 -23.50
C TYR A 467 -32.49 -16.11 -23.08
N ASN A 468 -32.55 -16.93 -22.02
CA ASN A 468 -33.70 -17.08 -21.13
C ASN A 468 -33.33 -17.98 -19.94
N ASP A 469 -33.90 -17.60 -18.79
CA ASP A 469 -34.01 -18.32 -17.52
C ASP A 469 -32.75 -18.43 -16.65
N ILE A 470 -32.68 -17.56 -15.63
CA ILE A 470 -32.77 -17.89 -14.20
C ILE A 470 -32.86 -16.55 -13.45
N GLU A 471 -34.10 -16.06 -13.29
CA GLU A 471 -34.47 -15.07 -12.28
C GLU A 471 -35.62 -15.70 -11.47
N GLN A 472 -35.28 -16.67 -10.63
CA GLN A 472 -36.16 -17.22 -9.61
C GLN A 472 -35.30 -17.92 -8.56
N ASP A 473 -34.96 -17.16 -7.51
CA ASP A 473 -34.83 -17.63 -6.12
C ASP A 473 -34.32 -16.47 -5.24
N LEU A 474 -35.15 -15.43 -5.13
CA LEU A 474 -35.07 -14.40 -4.08
C LEU A 474 -36.49 -13.91 -3.72
N GLU A 475 -37.40 -14.86 -3.48
CA GLU A 475 -38.67 -14.62 -2.78
C GLU A 475 -38.85 -15.66 -1.67
N SER A 476 -38.18 -15.45 -0.54
CA SER A 476 -38.78 -15.75 0.76
C SER A 476 -38.09 -14.88 1.81
N LEU A 477 -38.90 -14.25 2.66
CA LEU A 477 -38.57 -13.29 3.74
C LEU A 477 -38.89 -11.81 3.41
N THR A 478 -40.10 -11.56 2.93
CA THR A 478 -40.84 -10.34 3.28
C THR A 478 -42.01 -10.73 4.19
N ASP A 479 -41.91 -10.41 5.48
CA ASP A 479 -43.08 -10.28 6.34
C ASP A 479 -42.82 -9.26 7.46
N LEU A 480 -43.78 -8.34 7.59
CA LEU A 480 -44.02 -7.35 8.65
C LEU A 480 -43.42 -5.94 8.49
N GLU A 481 -43.93 -5.22 7.48
CA GLU A 481 -44.33 -3.82 7.65
C GLU A 481 -45.80 -3.77 8.10
N ASN A 482 -46.09 -3.07 9.20
CA ASN A 482 -47.30 -2.25 9.37
C ASN A 482 -47.35 -1.57 10.75
N PHE A 483 -47.18 -0.24 10.80
CA PHE A 483 -48.29 0.71 10.97
C PHE A 483 -47.76 2.14 11.22
N SER A 484 -48.33 3.08 10.47
CA SER A 484 -48.18 4.52 10.67
C SER A 484 -49.48 5.10 11.25
N LEU A 485 -49.32 6.25 11.94
CA LEU A 485 -50.29 7.32 12.23
C LEU A 485 -51.43 7.06 13.22
N ILE A 486 -51.38 7.76 14.36
CA ILE A 486 -52.49 8.63 14.82
C ILE A 486 -51.90 9.91 15.47
N GLU A 487 -52.40 11.05 14.99
CA GLU A 487 -52.23 12.41 15.49
C GLU A 487 -53.53 12.82 16.23
N LYS A 488 -53.41 13.66 17.26
CA LYS A 488 -54.43 14.44 18.00
C LYS A 488 -55.40 13.70 18.95
N LEU A 489 -55.37 14.13 20.21
CA LEU A 489 -56.54 14.61 20.98
C LEU A 489 -56.06 15.48 22.16
N ASP A 490 -56.66 16.67 22.28
CA ASP A 490 -56.56 17.63 23.39
C ASP A 490 -57.53 17.26 24.54
N ASP A 491 -57.29 17.92 25.68
CA ASP A 491 -58.15 18.23 26.84
C ASP A 491 -58.19 17.34 28.10
N GLU A 492 -57.78 18.02 29.19
CA GLU A 492 -58.19 17.94 30.61
C GLU A 492 -57.97 16.64 31.41
N ASP A 493 -57.05 16.66 32.39
CA ASP A 493 -57.43 16.84 33.80
C ASP A 493 -56.19 17.06 34.73
N GLU A 494 -56.40 17.84 35.77
CA GLU A 494 -55.45 18.21 36.82
C GLU A 494 -55.14 17.02 37.75
N SER A 495 -53.87 16.64 37.86
CA SER A 495 -53.17 16.29 39.11
C SER A 495 -51.93 15.47 38.78
N VAL A 496 -50.76 15.98 39.18
CA VAL A 496 -49.59 15.27 39.76
C VAL A 496 -48.45 16.31 39.75
N ASN A 497 -48.59 17.30 40.63
CA ASN A 497 -47.50 18.15 41.08
C ASN A 497 -46.76 17.36 42.17
N GLU A 498 -45.75 16.55 41.82
CA GLU A 498 -44.71 16.12 42.79
C GLU A 498 -43.43 15.48 42.20
N ALA A 499 -43.23 15.45 40.86
CA ALA A 499 -42.07 14.74 40.27
C ALA A 499 -40.98 15.60 39.60
N TRP A 500 -41.11 16.94 39.55
CA TRP A 500 -40.22 17.80 38.75
C TRP A 500 -39.15 18.58 39.53
N GLY A 501 -39.12 18.47 40.87
CA GLY A 501 -38.11 19.12 41.71
C GLY A 501 -36.64 18.81 41.35
N PRO A 502 -36.26 17.55 41.04
CA PRO A 502 -34.86 17.21 40.72
C PRO A 502 -34.39 17.74 39.35
N PHE A 503 -35.30 17.95 38.41
CA PHE A 503 -34.96 18.35 37.04
C PHE A 503 -34.57 19.83 36.96
N TRP A 504 -35.27 20.70 37.69
CA TRP A 504 -34.95 22.14 37.75
C TRP A 504 -33.68 22.44 38.56
N VAL A 505 -33.35 21.63 39.58
CA VAL A 505 -32.09 21.76 40.33
C VAL A 505 -30.88 21.37 39.48
N SER A 506 -30.99 20.34 38.64
CA SER A 506 -29.92 19.90 37.73
C SER A 506 -29.64 20.90 36.59
N LEU A 507 -30.70 21.52 36.04
CA LEU A 507 -30.57 22.55 35.01
C LEU A 507 -29.94 23.84 35.58
N SER A 508 -30.30 24.20 36.81
CA SER A 508 -29.74 25.37 37.52
C SER A 508 -28.24 25.20 37.84
N LEU A 509 -27.83 24.02 38.29
CA LEU A 509 -26.43 23.69 38.60
C LEU A 509 -25.54 23.70 37.35
N SER A 510 -26.07 23.23 36.21
CA SER A 510 -25.35 23.18 34.94
C SER A 510 -25.08 24.57 34.36
N VAL A 511 -26.03 25.51 34.50
CA VAL A 511 -25.87 26.91 34.09
C VAL A 511 -24.87 27.65 35.00
N ILE A 512 -24.89 27.40 36.31
CA ILE A 512 -23.92 27.98 37.26
C ILE A 512 -22.51 27.46 36.97
N LEU A 513 -22.35 26.16 36.68
CA LEU A 513 -21.05 25.57 36.34
C LEU A 513 -20.48 26.15 35.04
N ALA A 514 -21.30 26.34 34.02
CA ALA A 514 -20.90 26.97 32.76
C ALA A 514 -20.48 28.44 32.96
N ALA A 515 -21.18 29.19 33.81
CA ALA A 515 -20.83 30.56 34.14
C ALA A 515 -19.49 30.66 34.91
N ILE A 516 -19.23 29.74 35.86
CA ILE A 516 -17.97 29.68 36.60
C ILE A 516 -16.79 29.37 35.66
N ILE A 517 -16.96 28.42 34.74
CA ILE A 517 -15.93 28.06 33.74
C ILE A 517 -15.62 29.26 32.85
N LEU A 518 -16.64 30.01 32.40
CA LEU A 518 -16.45 31.21 31.59
C LEU A 518 -15.68 32.30 32.34
N VAL A 519 -16.01 32.55 33.61
CA VAL A 519 -15.30 33.53 34.45
C VAL A 519 -13.84 33.12 34.67
N MET A 520 -13.56 31.82 34.86
CA MET A 520 -12.20 31.31 35.00
C MET A 520 -11.39 31.48 33.70
N VAL A 521 -11.97 31.18 32.54
CA VAL A 521 -11.30 31.34 31.24
C VAL A 521 -10.99 32.81 30.95
N VAL A 522 -11.96 33.71 31.17
CA VAL A 522 -11.78 35.15 30.97
C VAL A 522 -10.72 35.72 31.93
N SER A 523 -10.73 35.30 33.20
CA SER A 523 -9.72 35.72 34.19
C SER A 523 -8.31 35.25 33.80
N ARG A 524 -8.17 34.06 33.22
CA ARG A 524 -6.89 33.49 32.77
C ARG A 524 -6.35 34.20 31.52
N VAL A 525 -7.23 34.65 30.63
CA VAL A 525 -6.89 35.45 29.45
C VAL A 525 -6.47 36.87 29.85
N ILE A 526 -7.20 37.51 30.77
CA ILE A 526 -6.87 38.85 31.29
C ILE A 526 -5.55 38.83 32.06
N TYR A 527 -5.27 37.77 32.83
CA TYR A 527 -4.00 37.60 33.52
C TYR A 527 -2.81 37.46 32.56
N ARG A 528 -2.98 36.76 31.43
CA ARG A 528 -1.94 36.65 30.39
C ARG A 528 -1.69 37.94 29.62
N PHE A 529 -2.71 38.80 29.45
CA PHE A 529 -2.55 40.08 28.78
C PHE A 529 -1.90 41.19 29.63
N LYS A 530 -1.94 41.09 30.97
CA LYS A 530 -1.30 42.08 31.87
C LYS A 530 0.21 41.88 32.08
N ASN A 531 0.78 40.73 31.71
CA ASN A 531 2.16 40.36 32.05
C ASN A 531 3.18 40.34 30.90
N THR A 532 2.89 40.96 29.75
CA THR A 532 3.88 41.15 28.67
C THR A 532 4.19 42.62 28.46
N LYS A 533 5.14 43.16 29.23
CA LYS A 533 5.86 44.40 28.93
C LYS A 533 7.27 44.07 28.41
N GLY A 534 7.45 44.33 27.11
CA GLY A 534 8.62 44.96 26.47
C GLY A 534 10.01 44.32 26.58
N TYR A 535 10.63 44.05 25.42
CA TYR A 535 11.97 44.54 25.11
C TYR A 535 12.09 44.90 23.61
N TYR A 536 12.95 45.87 23.36
CA TYR A 536 12.96 46.88 22.29
C TYR A 536 13.46 46.42 20.90
N TYR A 537 12.93 47.10 19.89
CA TYR A 537 13.48 47.30 18.54
C TYR A 537 14.76 48.14 18.60
N ASN A 538 15.75 47.84 17.74
CA ASN A 538 16.77 48.81 17.32
C ASN A 538 16.97 48.62 15.81
N ASP A 539 16.76 49.70 15.05
CA ASP A 539 16.86 49.80 13.60
C ASP A 539 18.32 50.00 13.16
N ASP A 540 18.76 49.28 12.11
CA ASP A 540 19.43 49.89 10.94
C ASP A 540 19.40 48.93 9.72
N PRO A 541 19.28 49.41 8.46
CA PRO A 541 18.79 48.65 7.31
C PRO A 541 19.88 48.18 6.33
N GLY A 542 19.69 47.02 5.69
CA GLY A 542 20.57 46.56 4.61
C GLY A 542 20.16 45.25 3.91
N PHE A 543 19.26 45.37 2.93
CA PHE A 543 19.15 44.59 1.68
C PHE A 543 18.94 43.05 1.63
N PHE A 544 17.82 42.70 0.94
CA PHE A 544 17.46 41.51 0.13
C PHE A 544 16.88 40.20 0.77
N THR A 545 15.54 40.13 0.62
CA THR A 545 14.66 39.04 0.12
C THR A 545 14.36 37.79 0.95
N GLU A 546 13.12 37.81 1.48
CA GLU A 546 12.11 36.75 1.67
C GLU A 546 12.60 35.32 1.93
N SER A 547 12.70 34.99 3.22
CA SER A 547 12.78 33.62 3.72
C SER A 547 11.41 33.09 4.15
N THR A 548 11.13 31.89 3.66
CA THR A 548 10.12 30.93 4.08
C THR A 548 10.00 30.87 5.60
N LYS A 549 8.84 31.23 6.15
CA LYS A 549 8.52 30.98 7.57
C LYS A 549 8.18 29.50 7.76
N ILE A 550 9.19 28.72 8.13
CA ILE A 550 9.00 27.41 8.76
C ILE A 550 8.44 27.67 10.16
N VAL A 551 7.21 27.22 10.43
CA VAL A 551 6.64 27.24 11.78
C VAL A 551 6.85 25.85 12.38
N THR A 552 7.95 25.68 13.10
CA THR A 552 8.16 24.54 14.00
C THR A 552 7.54 24.85 15.36
N MET A 553 6.52 24.09 15.74
CA MET A 553 6.03 24.08 17.13
C MET A 553 6.95 23.17 17.96
N ASN A 554 7.81 23.79 18.79
CA ASN A 554 8.65 23.08 19.76
C ASN A 554 7.78 22.51 20.90
N GLY A 555 7.90 21.19 21.13
CA GLY A 555 7.38 20.50 22.31
C GLY A 555 8.10 20.90 23.62
N PRO A 556 7.55 20.53 24.78
CA PRO A 556 8.02 21.01 26.08
C PRO A 556 9.35 20.36 26.49
N LYS A 557 10.28 21.22 26.94
CA LYS A 557 11.48 20.83 27.70
C LYS A 557 11.05 20.30 29.07
N TYR A 558 11.48 19.10 29.43
CA TYR A 558 11.57 18.70 30.84
C TYR A 558 13.03 18.72 31.28
N TYR A 559 13.24 19.41 32.41
CA TYR A 559 14.48 19.49 33.17
C TYR A 559 14.61 18.28 34.12
N SER A 560 15.88 17.96 34.39
CA SER A 560 16.47 17.02 35.36
C SER A 560 16.66 15.59 34.90
#